data_AF-A0AAW3KHP9-F1
#
_entry.id   AF-A0AAW3KHP9-F1
#
_cell.length_a   1.000
_cell.length_b   1.000
_cell.length_c   1.000
_cell.angle_alpha   90.00
_cell.angle_beta   90.00
_cell.angle_gamma   90.00
#
_symmetry.space_group_name_H-M   'P 1'
#
loop_
_entity.id
_entity.type
_entity.pdbx_description
1 polymer ?
#
loop_
_entity_poly.entity_id
_entity_poly.type
_entity_poly.pdbx_seq_one_letter_code
_entity_poly.pdbx_strand_id
1 'polypeptide(L)'
;MDAQQFLAEFGHIANAPGGLVRLRELVFSLASDGKLLDASEPVEAIHLDKVADFVMGQAPPSMDCNTRGDGTIFVKTGEFGELYPVVREWTTRPLKLARQGDVLICVVGATVGKLNLAIDCAIGRSVAAIRPRNGLNTKYLYFMLMPFTLRLRGGSRGSAQGVIGKAELSAIKLRVPSDEEQSRIVARVDELMALCEKLEAQQQARRKLQNNFRQSTLQAVASATSPHELQNTWIRLAENFGQLFHAPEDVKELRDLASHLALRGVFLRDSKLGAGDDHSDANDTLPRGWEWKRLADLSEYVTSGSRGWKAYMANTGDLFIRSQDIKHDALIFENPAFVNLPAKVEGKRTLVRPFDLLLTITGGNVGRCAVVPTLSNMAYVSQHVALIRLYEPCFAEFIHYWMICAFGGQAFLTQYIYGDKPGLNLTQVGNVRIPVPPVTKLPEILESLRSHERLCAKWSSHLTSKRGVAQALAAATVAAFTGVAMEEEEEPVKVPQTELIAPLRLGAAPGVKAQAPLATILARHHSEMAAKDLWQRFGGEIDAFYAQLKSEITHGWILEPAVAEMREKIADTASA
;
A
#
# COMPACT_ATOMS: atom_id res chain seq x y z
N MET A 1 9.14 -32.97 -18.24
CA MET A 1 8.52 -32.79 -16.91
C MET A 1 7.00 -32.77 -17.03
N ASP A 2 6.30 -33.68 -16.33
CA ASP A 2 4.83 -33.71 -16.29
C ASP A 2 4.24 -32.91 -15.09
N ALA A 3 2.91 -32.77 -15.04
CA ALA A 3 2.23 -31.99 -14.00
C ALA A 3 2.37 -32.58 -12.58
N GLN A 4 2.45 -33.91 -12.43
CA GLN A 4 2.65 -34.54 -11.12
C GLN A 4 4.07 -34.32 -10.61
N GLN A 5 5.05 -34.47 -11.48
CA GLN A 5 6.45 -34.18 -11.20
C GLN A 5 6.64 -32.70 -10.87
N PHE A 6 6.02 -31.80 -11.62
CA PHE A 6 6.07 -30.36 -11.36
C PHE A 6 5.50 -29.99 -9.99
N LEU A 7 4.37 -30.59 -9.58
CA LEU A 7 3.84 -30.37 -8.24
C LEU A 7 4.71 -30.97 -7.14
N ALA A 8 5.26 -32.17 -7.36
CA ALA A 8 6.15 -32.80 -6.40
C ALA A 8 7.42 -31.96 -6.17
N GLU A 9 7.98 -31.43 -7.25
CA GLU A 9 9.23 -30.66 -7.22
C GLU A 9 9.01 -29.19 -6.82
N PHE A 10 7.91 -28.55 -7.23
CA PHE A 10 7.73 -27.10 -7.08
C PHE A 10 6.45 -26.69 -6.33
N GLY A 11 5.55 -27.63 -5.99
CA GLY A 11 4.31 -27.31 -5.27
C GLY A 11 4.53 -26.70 -3.89
N HIS A 12 5.69 -26.93 -3.27
CA HIS A 12 6.05 -26.29 -2.02
C HIS A 12 6.37 -24.80 -2.18
N ILE A 13 6.86 -24.37 -3.35
CA ILE A 13 7.08 -22.95 -3.71
C ILE A 13 5.75 -22.21 -3.72
N ALA A 14 4.68 -22.84 -4.22
CA ALA A 14 3.37 -22.22 -4.33
C ALA A 14 2.83 -21.70 -2.98
N ASN A 15 3.26 -22.27 -1.85
CA ASN A 15 2.83 -21.83 -0.51
C ASN A 15 3.59 -20.59 0.01
N ALA A 16 4.69 -20.19 -0.63
CA ALA A 16 5.42 -18.99 -0.28
C ALA A 16 4.67 -17.73 -0.75
N PRO A 17 4.85 -16.57 -0.08
CA PRO A 17 4.38 -15.29 -0.60
C PRO A 17 4.91 -15.03 -2.00
N GLY A 18 4.02 -14.72 -2.93
CA GLY A 18 4.38 -14.54 -4.35
C GLY A 18 4.83 -15.82 -5.05
N GLY A 19 4.76 -16.98 -4.39
CA GLY A 19 5.27 -18.26 -4.90
C GLY A 19 4.58 -18.71 -6.19
N LEU A 20 3.26 -18.55 -6.29
CA LEU A 20 2.51 -18.86 -7.52
C LEU A 20 2.88 -17.95 -8.70
N VAL A 21 3.17 -16.67 -8.45
CA VAL A 21 3.65 -15.77 -9.49
C VAL A 21 4.97 -16.31 -10.03
N ARG A 22 5.92 -16.61 -9.14
CA ARG A 22 7.24 -17.15 -9.51
C ARG A 22 7.16 -18.50 -10.20
N LEU A 23 6.22 -19.34 -9.80
CA LEU A 23 5.96 -20.64 -10.44
C LEU A 23 5.56 -20.45 -11.91
N ARG A 24 4.70 -19.47 -12.21
CA ARG A 24 4.32 -19.11 -13.59
C ARG A 24 5.53 -18.58 -14.38
N GLU A 25 6.35 -17.74 -13.78
CA GLU A 25 7.58 -17.22 -14.40
C GLU A 25 8.55 -18.36 -14.77
N LEU A 26 8.73 -19.33 -13.86
CA LEU A 26 9.53 -20.52 -14.08
C LEU A 26 9.02 -21.32 -15.28
N VAL A 27 7.71 -21.55 -15.38
CA VAL A 27 7.10 -22.27 -16.51
C VAL A 27 7.43 -21.57 -17.84
N PHE A 28 7.27 -20.25 -17.92
CA PHE A 28 7.61 -19.50 -19.14
C PHE A 28 9.11 -19.59 -19.48
N SER A 29 9.99 -19.50 -18.48
CA SER A 29 11.43 -19.61 -18.69
C SER A 29 11.85 -20.99 -19.18
N LEU A 30 11.33 -22.06 -18.56
CA LEU A 30 11.58 -23.43 -18.99
C LEU A 30 11.07 -23.67 -20.41
N ALA A 31 9.93 -23.09 -20.77
CA ALA A 31 9.40 -23.14 -22.13
C ALA A 31 10.33 -22.43 -23.13
N SER A 32 10.78 -21.21 -22.84
CA SER A 32 11.69 -20.45 -23.73
C SER A 32 13.08 -21.06 -23.87
N ASP A 33 13.54 -21.75 -22.84
CA ASP A 33 14.85 -22.41 -22.84
C ASP A 33 14.82 -23.79 -23.50
N GLY A 34 13.64 -24.28 -23.90
CA GLY A 34 13.47 -25.62 -24.47
C GLY A 34 13.62 -26.74 -23.43
N LYS A 35 13.54 -26.42 -22.13
CA LYS A 35 13.74 -27.38 -21.02
C LYS A 35 12.43 -27.93 -20.45
N LEU A 36 11.29 -27.50 -20.98
CA LEU A 36 9.98 -27.89 -20.46
C LEU A 36 9.64 -29.36 -20.80
N LEU A 37 10.08 -29.84 -21.96
CA LEU A 37 9.82 -31.18 -22.48
C LEU A 37 11.11 -32.03 -22.43
N ASP A 38 11.00 -33.31 -22.10
CA ASP A 38 12.16 -34.19 -21.87
C ASP A 38 12.92 -34.58 -23.15
N ALA A 39 12.31 -34.35 -24.32
CA ALA A 39 12.86 -34.64 -25.64
C ALA A 39 12.61 -33.46 -26.60
N SER A 40 13.13 -32.29 -26.24
CA SER A 40 13.02 -31.08 -27.07
C SER A 40 13.90 -31.19 -28.32
N GLU A 41 13.39 -30.70 -29.45
CA GLU A 41 14.19 -30.54 -30.66
C GLU A 41 15.37 -29.58 -30.40
N PRO A 42 16.61 -29.93 -30.82
CA PRO A 42 17.76 -29.05 -30.69
C PRO A 42 17.69 -27.96 -31.76
N VAL A 43 17.15 -26.80 -31.39
CA VAL A 43 16.98 -25.65 -32.30
C VAL A 43 17.77 -24.45 -31.81
N GLU A 44 18.53 -23.84 -32.72
CA GLU A 44 19.25 -22.60 -32.46
C GLU A 44 18.29 -21.42 -32.30
N ALA A 45 18.67 -20.47 -31.45
CA ALA A 45 17.88 -19.27 -31.24
C ALA A 45 18.09 -18.29 -32.41
N ILE A 46 17.00 -17.91 -33.07
CA ILE A 46 16.97 -16.97 -34.19
C ILE A 46 16.31 -15.66 -33.79
N HIS A 47 16.62 -14.58 -34.51
CA HIS A 47 16.03 -13.27 -34.27
C HIS A 47 14.54 -13.23 -34.62
N LEU A 48 13.73 -12.55 -33.80
CA LEU A 48 12.28 -12.44 -33.97
C LEU A 48 11.89 -11.86 -35.34
N ASP A 49 12.69 -10.94 -35.88
CA ASP A 49 12.46 -10.34 -37.20
C ASP A 49 12.53 -11.33 -38.37
N LYS A 50 13.11 -12.53 -38.16
CA LYS A 50 13.17 -13.61 -39.15
C LYS A 50 11.86 -14.41 -39.21
N VAL A 51 11.07 -14.38 -38.15
CA VAL A 51 9.86 -15.22 -38.00
C VAL A 51 8.59 -14.42 -37.68
N ALA A 52 8.71 -13.10 -37.55
CA ALA A 52 7.57 -12.22 -37.37
C ALA A 52 7.75 -10.89 -38.13
N ASP A 53 6.64 -10.24 -38.43
CA ASP A 53 6.59 -8.85 -38.88
C ASP A 53 6.13 -7.93 -37.74
N PHE A 54 6.55 -6.67 -37.77
CA PHE A 54 6.19 -5.69 -36.75
C PHE A 54 5.32 -4.57 -37.33
N VAL A 55 4.14 -4.37 -36.75
CA VAL A 55 3.28 -3.22 -37.02
C VAL A 55 3.39 -2.28 -35.83
N MET A 56 4.21 -1.23 -35.97
CA MET A 56 4.30 -0.18 -34.95
C MET A 56 3.06 0.70 -35.02
N GLY A 57 2.36 0.85 -33.89
CA GLY A 57 1.08 1.54 -33.84
C GLY A 57 1.19 3.05 -34.04
N GLN A 58 0.05 3.65 -34.41
CA GLN A 58 -0.05 5.06 -34.70
C GLN A 58 -1.44 5.53 -34.29
N ALA A 59 -1.50 6.51 -33.39
CA ALA A 59 -2.77 7.05 -32.94
C ALA A 59 -3.43 7.89 -34.05
N PRO A 60 -4.71 7.63 -34.39
CA PRO A 60 -5.50 8.54 -35.19
C PRO A 60 -5.79 9.84 -34.41
N PRO A 61 -6.17 10.93 -35.09
CA PRO A 61 -6.59 12.16 -34.41
C PRO A 61 -7.79 11.95 -33.50
N SER A 62 -7.81 12.64 -32.36
CA SER A 62 -8.84 12.47 -31.34
C SER A 62 -10.26 12.71 -31.85
N MET A 63 -10.44 13.56 -32.86
CA MET A 63 -11.75 13.83 -33.50
C MET A 63 -12.33 12.60 -34.23
N ASP A 64 -11.47 11.66 -34.63
CA ASP A 64 -11.85 10.43 -35.33
C ASP A 64 -12.05 9.26 -34.35
N CYS A 65 -11.85 9.48 -33.05
CA CYS A 65 -12.02 8.48 -31.99
C CYS A 65 -13.35 8.67 -31.26
N ASN A 66 -13.98 7.57 -30.85
CA ASN A 66 -15.25 7.59 -30.15
C ASN A 66 -15.41 6.38 -29.21
N THR A 67 -16.39 6.46 -28.31
CA THR A 67 -16.81 5.39 -27.40
C THR A 67 -18.19 4.81 -27.75
N ARG A 68 -18.76 5.21 -28.89
CA ARG A 68 -20.13 4.86 -29.31
C ARG A 68 -20.20 3.54 -30.09
N GLY A 69 -19.06 2.99 -30.50
CA GLY A 69 -19.03 1.81 -31.36
C GLY A 69 -18.82 2.12 -32.85
N ASP A 70 -18.57 3.38 -33.22
CA ASP A 70 -18.52 3.78 -34.63
C ASP A 70 -17.13 3.46 -35.23
N GLY A 71 -17.08 2.53 -36.19
CA GLY A 71 -15.87 2.21 -36.96
C GLY A 71 -15.09 1.02 -36.41
N THR A 72 -13.75 1.07 -36.52
CA THR A 72 -12.84 -0.02 -36.12
C THR A 72 -12.49 0.11 -34.65
N ILE A 73 -12.45 -1.01 -33.91
CA ILE A 73 -11.98 -1.04 -32.51
C ILE A 73 -10.60 -0.39 -32.41
N PHE A 74 -10.38 0.46 -31.42
CA PHE A 74 -9.13 1.16 -31.19
C PHE A 74 -8.52 0.76 -29.85
N VAL A 75 -7.34 0.14 -29.90
CA VAL A 75 -6.61 -0.38 -28.74
C VAL A 75 -5.38 0.49 -28.47
N LYS A 76 -5.32 1.06 -27.28
CA LYS A 76 -4.12 1.64 -26.68
C LYS A 76 -3.76 0.78 -25.46
N THR A 77 -2.72 1.21 -24.75
CA THR A 77 -2.26 0.55 -23.54
C THR A 77 -3.35 0.41 -22.46
N GLY A 78 -4.27 1.37 -22.36
CA GLY A 78 -5.36 1.36 -21.38
C GLY A 78 -6.41 0.27 -21.63
N GLU A 79 -6.45 -0.27 -22.85
CA GLU A 79 -7.37 -1.32 -23.26
C GLU A 79 -6.76 -2.72 -23.07
N PHE A 80 -5.50 -2.86 -22.64
CA PHE A 80 -4.94 -4.20 -22.44
C PHE A 80 -5.63 -4.91 -21.26
N GLY A 81 -6.25 -6.05 -21.52
CA GLY A 81 -6.84 -6.93 -20.50
C GLY A 81 -5.82 -7.95 -19.95
N GLU A 82 -6.34 -9.07 -19.46
CA GLU A 82 -5.54 -10.19 -18.94
C GLU A 82 -4.89 -10.99 -20.08
N LEU A 83 -5.69 -11.48 -21.03
CA LEU A 83 -5.20 -12.19 -22.22
C LEU A 83 -5.51 -11.46 -23.53
N TYR A 84 -6.64 -10.76 -23.62
CA TYR A 84 -7.09 -10.01 -24.79
C TYR A 84 -7.39 -8.55 -24.43
N PRO A 85 -7.42 -7.63 -25.42
CA PRO A 85 -7.87 -6.27 -25.19
C PRO A 85 -9.32 -6.19 -24.74
N VAL A 86 -9.61 -5.28 -23.81
CA VAL A 86 -10.96 -4.87 -23.42
C VAL A 86 -11.42 -3.75 -24.35
N VAL A 87 -12.46 -4.02 -25.13
CA VAL A 87 -13.00 -3.07 -26.12
C VAL A 87 -13.67 -1.89 -25.41
N ARG A 88 -13.17 -0.67 -25.63
CA ARG A 88 -13.68 0.57 -25.02
C ARG A 88 -13.77 1.75 -25.98
N GLU A 89 -12.93 1.76 -27.00
CA GLU A 89 -12.84 2.86 -27.97
C GLU A 89 -12.85 2.31 -29.41
N TRP A 90 -13.28 3.18 -30.32
CA TRP A 90 -13.33 2.94 -31.76
C TRP A 90 -12.78 4.15 -32.51
N THR A 91 -12.38 3.94 -33.76
CA THR A 91 -12.01 5.00 -34.68
C THR A 91 -12.63 4.80 -36.06
N THR A 92 -13.09 5.89 -36.66
CA THR A 92 -13.57 5.90 -38.04
C THR A 92 -12.45 5.98 -39.06
N ARG A 93 -11.21 6.26 -38.62
CA ARG A 93 -10.03 6.40 -39.49
C ARG A 93 -8.83 5.61 -38.95
N PRO A 94 -8.82 4.27 -39.08
CA PRO A 94 -7.72 3.45 -38.61
C PRO A 94 -6.44 3.71 -39.42
N LEU A 95 -5.30 3.92 -38.73
CA LEU A 95 -4.00 4.17 -39.37
C LEU A 95 -3.09 2.95 -39.41
N LYS A 96 -3.10 2.15 -38.35
CA LYS A 96 -2.32 0.92 -38.20
C LYS A 96 -3.20 -0.15 -37.61
N LEU A 97 -3.16 -1.35 -38.19
CA LEU A 97 -4.07 -2.44 -37.87
C LEU A 97 -3.29 -3.64 -37.32
N ALA A 98 -3.73 -4.13 -36.16
CA ALA A 98 -3.46 -5.48 -35.71
C ALA A 98 -4.59 -6.40 -36.19
N ARG A 99 -4.25 -7.67 -36.37
CA ARG A 99 -5.20 -8.71 -36.81
C ARG A 99 -5.25 -9.81 -35.77
N GLN A 100 -6.36 -10.54 -35.74
CA GLN A 100 -6.43 -11.80 -35.01
C GLN A 100 -5.27 -12.71 -35.43
N GLY A 101 -4.56 -13.25 -34.45
CA GLY A 101 -3.32 -14.03 -34.66
C GLY A 101 -2.02 -13.24 -34.46
N ASP A 102 -2.08 -11.91 -34.37
CA ASP A 102 -0.94 -11.12 -33.89
C ASP A 102 -0.79 -11.20 -32.36
N VAL A 103 0.40 -10.91 -31.85
CA VAL A 103 0.65 -10.65 -30.42
C VAL A 103 0.86 -9.15 -30.23
N LEU A 104 0.08 -8.52 -29.37
CA LEU A 104 0.24 -7.11 -29.02
C LEU A 104 1.25 -6.95 -27.89
N ILE A 105 2.09 -5.92 -27.98
CA ILE A 105 3.01 -5.51 -26.92
C ILE A 105 2.89 -4.00 -26.68
N CYS A 106 2.80 -3.60 -25.41
CA CYS A 106 2.91 -2.21 -25.01
C CYS A 106 4.37 -1.75 -25.13
N VAL A 107 4.63 -0.74 -25.96
CA VAL A 107 5.99 -0.25 -26.28
C VAL A 107 6.30 1.12 -25.69
N VAL A 108 5.30 1.83 -25.14
CA VAL A 108 5.49 3.14 -24.48
C VAL A 108 4.62 3.24 -23.22
N GLY A 109 5.15 3.85 -22.16
CA GLY A 109 4.42 4.23 -20.94
C GLY A 109 4.66 3.32 -19.73
N ALA A 110 3.86 3.49 -18.68
CA ALA A 110 4.06 2.84 -17.39
C ALA A 110 3.93 1.30 -17.41
N THR A 111 3.33 0.73 -18.46
CA THR A 111 3.13 -0.72 -18.60
C THR A 111 3.86 -1.29 -19.81
N VAL A 112 4.98 -0.68 -20.21
CA VAL A 112 5.89 -1.20 -21.23
C VAL A 112 6.16 -2.70 -21.01
N GLY A 113 6.13 -3.46 -22.09
CA GLY A 113 6.26 -4.92 -22.10
C GLY A 113 4.94 -5.68 -21.98
N LYS A 114 3.85 -5.09 -21.47
CA LYS A 114 2.56 -5.83 -21.31
C LYS A 114 2.11 -6.45 -22.64
N LEU A 115 1.67 -7.71 -22.60
CA LEU A 115 1.23 -8.48 -23.78
C LEU A 115 -0.28 -8.72 -23.78
N ASN A 116 -0.86 -8.86 -24.98
CA ASN A 116 -2.16 -9.50 -25.21
C ASN A 116 -2.14 -10.25 -26.55
N LEU A 117 -3.02 -11.23 -26.68
CA LEU A 117 -3.38 -11.79 -27.98
C LEU A 117 -4.26 -10.77 -28.73
N ALA A 118 -3.94 -10.50 -29.99
CA ALA A 118 -4.63 -9.48 -30.76
C ALA A 118 -6.03 -9.91 -31.18
N ILE A 119 -6.90 -8.91 -31.28
CA ILE A 119 -8.17 -8.95 -32.03
C ILE A 119 -8.00 -8.05 -33.26
N ASP A 120 -8.93 -8.12 -34.22
CA ASP A 120 -8.93 -7.17 -35.34
C ASP A 120 -9.20 -5.75 -34.83
N CYS A 121 -8.16 -4.91 -34.82
CA CYS A 121 -8.25 -3.56 -34.25
C CYS A 121 -7.22 -2.60 -34.83
N ALA A 122 -7.52 -1.31 -34.72
CA ALA A 122 -6.56 -0.24 -34.87
C ALA A 122 -5.71 -0.12 -33.59
N ILE A 123 -4.40 0.12 -33.74
CA ILE A 123 -3.47 0.20 -32.62
C ILE A 123 -2.85 1.58 -32.46
N GLY A 124 -2.86 2.10 -31.23
CA GLY A 124 -2.30 3.40 -30.87
C GLY A 124 -0.77 3.43 -30.82
N ARG A 125 -0.20 4.63 -30.70
CA ARG A 125 1.27 4.84 -30.70
C ARG A 125 2.02 4.04 -29.62
N SER A 126 1.35 3.73 -28.52
CA SER A 126 1.95 2.98 -27.40
C SER A 126 1.91 1.46 -27.56
N VAL A 127 1.41 0.95 -28.69
CA VAL A 127 1.19 -0.48 -28.94
C VAL A 127 1.87 -0.88 -30.24
N ALA A 128 2.53 -2.03 -30.25
CA ALA A 128 2.99 -2.69 -31.46
C ALA A 128 2.32 -4.06 -31.60
N ALA A 129 2.05 -4.48 -32.84
CA ALA A 129 1.63 -5.84 -33.14
C ALA A 129 2.78 -6.63 -33.74
N ILE A 130 3.00 -7.84 -33.22
CA ILE A 130 3.99 -8.81 -33.66
C ILE A 130 3.22 -9.89 -34.41
N ARG A 131 3.36 -9.90 -35.73
CA ARG A 131 2.63 -10.82 -36.61
C ARG A 131 3.50 -12.04 -36.92
N PRO A 132 3.14 -13.24 -36.42
CA PRO A 132 3.89 -14.44 -36.73
C PRO A 132 3.87 -14.77 -38.24
N ARG A 133 4.95 -15.36 -38.74
CA ARG A 133 5.12 -15.87 -40.11
C ARG A 133 5.63 -17.31 -40.10
N ASN A 134 5.64 -17.94 -41.27
CA ASN A 134 6.26 -19.25 -41.49
C ASN A 134 5.76 -20.37 -40.56
N GLY A 135 4.44 -20.39 -40.26
CA GLY A 135 3.85 -21.39 -39.38
C GLY A 135 4.00 -21.14 -37.88
N LEU A 136 4.67 -20.07 -37.46
CA LEU A 136 4.87 -19.74 -36.04
C LEU A 136 3.51 -19.61 -35.31
N ASN A 137 3.31 -20.46 -34.31
CA ASN A 137 2.09 -20.48 -33.52
C ASN A 137 1.99 -19.20 -32.65
N THR A 138 0.85 -18.50 -32.73
CA THR A 138 0.62 -17.24 -32.00
C THR A 138 0.73 -17.40 -30.47
N LYS A 139 0.14 -18.46 -29.90
CA LYS A 139 0.22 -18.71 -28.45
C LYS A 139 1.65 -19.06 -28.04
N TYR A 140 2.35 -19.83 -28.87
CA TYR A 140 3.78 -20.12 -28.64
C TYR A 140 4.58 -18.82 -28.59
N LEU A 141 4.44 -17.95 -29.59
CA LEU A 141 5.08 -16.63 -29.62
C LEU A 141 4.74 -15.80 -28.37
N TYR A 142 3.46 -15.77 -27.97
CA TYR A 142 3.02 -15.08 -26.75
C TYR A 142 3.78 -15.61 -25.51
N PHE A 143 3.88 -16.92 -25.33
CA PHE A 143 4.61 -17.51 -24.20
C PHE A 143 6.11 -17.26 -24.25
N MET A 144 6.74 -17.31 -25.43
CA MET A 144 8.18 -17.04 -25.57
C MET A 144 8.54 -15.58 -25.27
N LEU A 145 7.59 -14.64 -25.42
CA LEU A 145 7.78 -13.23 -25.09
C LEU A 145 7.54 -12.89 -23.60
N MET A 146 6.93 -13.81 -22.82
CA MET A 146 6.65 -13.58 -21.40
C MET A 146 7.92 -13.35 -20.56
N PRO A 147 8.99 -14.16 -20.65
CA PRO A 147 10.21 -13.94 -19.86
C PRO A 147 10.92 -12.61 -20.19
N PHE A 148 10.86 -12.17 -21.45
CA PHE A 148 11.36 -10.87 -21.86
C PHE A 148 10.55 -9.73 -21.21
N THR A 149 9.22 -9.84 -21.27
CA THR A 149 8.28 -8.89 -20.66
C THR A 149 8.48 -8.76 -19.16
N LEU A 150 8.66 -9.87 -18.46
CA LEU A 150 8.86 -9.89 -17.01
C LEU A 150 10.17 -9.21 -16.61
N ARG A 151 11.26 -9.47 -17.34
CA ARG A 151 12.56 -8.81 -17.11
C ARG A 151 12.50 -7.30 -17.34
N LEU A 152 11.87 -6.85 -18.42
CA LEU A 152 11.69 -5.43 -18.70
C LEU A 152 10.92 -4.74 -17.57
N ARG A 153 9.88 -5.39 -17.04
CA ARG A 153 9.05 -4.83 -15.98
C ARG A 153 9.72 -4.88 -14.61
N GLY A 154 10.58 -5.87 -14.35
CA GLY A 154 11.36 -6.01 -13.12
C GLY A 154 12.45 -4.96 -12.97
N GLY A 155 13.20 -4.65 -14.04
CA GLY A 155 14.31 -3.68 -14.01
C GLY A 155 13.90 -2.20 -14.11
N SER A 156 12.61 -1.88 -14.25
CA SER A 156 12.13 -0.53 -14.60
C SER A 156 11.54 0.28 -13.43
N ARG A 157 11.78 -0.09 -12.17
CA ARG A 157 11.37 0.74 -11.02
C ARG A 157 12.48 1.72 -10.63
N GLY A 158 12.66 2.80 -11.40
CA GLY A 158 13.45 3.95 -10.92
C GLY A 158 14.14 4.84 -11.96
N SER A 159 14.23 4.43 -13.23
CA SER A 159 14.82 5.24 -14.30
C SER A 159 13.84 5.40 -15.47
N ALA A 160 13.95 6.51 -16.22
CA ALA A 160 13.00 6.95 -17.24
C ALA A 160 12.42 5.81 -18.10
N GLN A 161 11.08 5.78 -18.23
CA GLN A 161 10.31 4.77 -18.97
C GLN A 161 10.90 4.53 -20.37
N GLY A 162 11.50 3.36 -20.58
CA GLY A 162 12.08 2.96 -21.86
C GLY A 162 11.01 2.77 -22.94
N VAL A 163 11.24 3.34 -24.12
CA VAL A 163 10.46 3.07 -25.32
C VAL A 163 11.03 1.82 -25.98
N ILE A 164 10.23 0.76 -26.16
CA ILE A 164 10.68 -0.42 -26.91
C ILE A 164 10.63 -0.09 -28.41
N GLY A 165 11.80 0.13 -29.01
CA GLY A 165 11.92 0.35 -30.44
C GLY A 165 11.74 -0.93 -31.27
N LYS A 166 11.49 -0.76 -32.58
CA LYS A 166 11.48 -1.88 -33.54
C LYS A 166 12.80 -2.66 -33.51
N ALA A 167 13.94 -1.98 -33.35
CA ALA A 167 15.26 -2.61 -33.29
C ALA A 167 15.41 -3.54 -32.08
N GLU A 168 14.87 -3.15 -30.92
CA GLU A 168 14.87 -4.00 -29.73
C GLU A 168 13.98 -5.23 -29.93
N LEU A 169 12.78 -5.06 -30.50
CA LEU A 169 11.92 -6.20 -30.85
C LEU A 169 12.61 -7.15 -31.84
N SER A 170 13.28 -6.61 -32.86
CA SER A 170 14.06 -7.39 -33.82
C SER A 170 15.20 -8.18 -33.15
N ALA A 171 15.82 -7.63 -32.11
CA ALA A 171 16.95 -8.24 -31.43
C ALA A 171 16.57 -9.42 -30.52
N ILE A 172 15.28 -9.59 -30.18
CA ILE A 172 14.80 -10.70 -29.36
C ILE A 172 15.13 -12.02 -30.06
N LYS A 173 15.72 -12.98 -29.32
CA LYS A 173 16.05 -14.31 -29.81
C LYS A 173 15.05 -15.34 -29.29
N LEU A 174 14.56 -16.19 -30.19
CA LEU A 174 13.60 -17.27 -29.90
C LEU A 174 14.07 -18.56 -30.57
N ARG A 175 13.81 -19.68 -29.91
CA ARG A 175 13.85 -21.00 -30.55
C ARG A 175 12.54 -21.20 -31.29
N VAL A 176 12.59 -21.76 -32.48
CA VAL A 176 11.39 -22.01 -33.30
C VAL A 176 11.43 -23.44 -33.79
N PRO A 177 10.96 -24.41 -32.97
CA PRO A 177 10.92 -25.81 -33.35
C PRO A 177 9.76 -26.11 -34.32
N SER A 178 9.60 -27.37 -34.69
CA SER A 178 8.51 -27.82 -35.56
C SER A 178 7.13 -27.40 -35.03
N ASP A 179 6.14 -27.28 -35.91
CA ASP A 179 4.77 -26.90 -35.54
C ASP A 179 4.15 -27.89 -34.52
N GLU A 180 4.52 -29.16 -34.62
CA GLU A 180 4.14 -30.21 -33.68
C GLU A 180 4.73 -29.93 -32.29
N GLU A 181 6.02 -29.63 -32.21
CA GLU A 181 6.69 -29.32 -30.95
C GLU A 181 6.21 -28.00 -30.34
N GLN A 182 5.98 -26.97 -31.15
CA GLN A 182 5.34 -25.72 -30.69
C GLN A 182 3.97 -26.00 -30.06
N SER A 183 3.15 -26.85 -30.69
CA SER A 183 1.83 -27.23 -30.18
C SER A 183 1.93 -28.02 -28.87
N ARG A 184 2.92 -28.91 -28.74
CA ARG A 184 3.21 -29.66 -27.50
C ARG A 184 3.62 -28.71 -26.36
N ILE A 185 4.47 -27.73 -26.64
CA ILE A 185 4.90 -26.73 -25.66
C ILE A 185 3.71 -25.89 -25.21
N VAL A 186 2.88 -25.40 -26.14
CA VAL A 186 1.67 -24.61 -25.82
C VAL A 186 0.73 -25.41 -24.94
N ALA A 187 0.44 -26.66 -25.29
CA ALA A 187 -0.42 -27.53 -24.51
C ALA A 187 0.13 -27.75 -23.08
N ARG A 188 1.45 -27.92 -22.95
CA ARG A 188 2.10 -28.11 -21.64
C ARG A 188 2.07 -26.84 -20.79
N VAL A 189 2.33 -25.68 -21.38
CA VAL A 189 2.23 -24.39 -20.66
C VAL A 189 0.79 -24.15 -20.20
N ASP A 190 -0.20 -24.35 -21.07
CA ASP A 190 -1.62 -24.22 -20.72
C ASP A 190 -2.00 -25.16 -19.56
N GLU A 191 -1.55 -26.42 -19.58
CA GLU A 191 -1.76 -27.39 -18.49
C GLU A 191 -1.18 -26.90 -17.15
N LEU A 192 0.08 -26.45 -17.14
CA LEU A 192 0.75 -25.98 -15.92
C LEU A 192 0.17 -24.66 -15.41
N MET A 193 -0.27 -23.77 -16.29
CA MET A 193 -0.95 -22.52 -15.91
C MET A 193 -2.31 -22.81 -15.27
N ALA A 194 -3.11 -23.70 -15.87
CA ALA A 194 -4.38 -24.15 -15.28
C ALA A 194 -4.17 -24.79 -13.89
N LEU A 195 -3.05 -25.48 -13.69
CA LEU A 195 -2.68 -26.02 -12.39
C LEU A 195 -2.34 -24.92 -11.38
N CYS A 196 -1.60 -23.90 -11.79
CA CYS A 196 -1.32 -22.72 -10.98
C CYS A 196 -2.62 -22.00 -10.57
N GLU A 197 -3.56 -21.82 -11.49
CA GLU A 197 -4.89 -21.24 -11.22
C GLU A 197 -5.69 -22.08 -10.21
N LYS A 198 -5.70 -23.41 -10.37
CA LYS A 198 -6.34 -24.32 -9.42
C LYS A 198 -5.75 -24.21 -8.03
N LEU A 199 -4.41 -24.17 -7.92
CA LEU A 199 -3.72 -23.98 -6.65
C LEU A 199 -4.06 -22.63 -6.02
N GLU A 200 -4.09 -21.56 -6.82
CA GLU A 200 -4.47 -20.23 -6.36
C GLU A 200 -5.90 -20.20 -5.80
N ALA A 201 -6.85 -20.77 -6.52
CA ALA A 201 -8.24 -20.88 -6.08
C ALA A 201 -8.36 -21.70 -4.77
N GLN A 202 -7.62 -22.80 -4.65
CA GLN A 202 -7.58 -23.60 -3.42
C GLN A 202 -6.98 -22.82 -2.24
N GLN A 203 -5.91 -22.06 -2.45
CA GLN A 203 -5.31 -21.23 -1.41
C GLN A 203 -6.25 -20.12 -0.95
N GLN A 204 -6.92 -19.43 -1.89
CA GLN A 204 -7.91 -18.40 -1.59
C GLN A 204 -9.11 -18.99 -0.82
N ALA A 205 -9.63 -20.15 -1.25
CA ALA A 205 -10.71 -20.84 -0.56
C ALA A 205 -10.30 -21.25 0.86
N ARG A 206 -9.09 -21.81 1.03
CA ARG A 206 -8.54 -22.16 2.34
C ARG A 206 -8.42 -20.94 3.25
N ARG A 207 -7.89 -19.82 2.74
CA ARG A 207 -7.75 -18.59 3.54
C ARG A 207 -9.10 -18.02 3.95
N LYS A 208 -10.09 -18.05 3.07
CA LYS A 208 -11.47 -17.63 3.39
C LYS A 208 -12.08 -18.49 4.50
N LEU A 209 -12.00 -19.81 4.37
CA LEU A 209 -12.51 -20.75 5.38
C LEU A 209 -11.82 -20.53 6.73
N GLN A 210 -10.50 -20.39 6.72
CA GLN A 210 -9.68 -20.16 7.90
C GLN A 210 -10.01 -18.83 8.59
N ASN A 211 -10.19 -17.75 7.84
CA ASN A 211 -10.59 -16.46 8.40
C ASN A 211 -11.98 -16.56 9.06
N ASN A 212 -12.94 -17.23 8.42
CA ASN A 212 -14.28 -17.46 9.00
C ASN A 212 -14.19 -18.30 10.29
N PHE A 213 -13.38 -19.36 10.27
CA PHE A 213 -13.19 -20.21 11.45
C PHE A 213 -12.50 -19.46 12.60
N ARG A 214 -11.49 -18.64 12.29
CA ARG A 214 -10.84 -17.77 13.27
C ARG A 214 -11.82 -16.77 13.86
N GLN A 215 -12.55 -16.04 13.02
CA GLN A 215 -13.50 -15.02 13.48
C GLN A 215 -14.57 -15.64 14.40
N SER A 216 -15.18 -16.76 13.99
CA SER A 216 -16.18 -17.44 14.82
C SER A 216 -15.61 -17.98 16.13
N THR A 217 -14.38 -18.51 16.13
CA THR A 217 -13.71 -19.00 17.35
C THR A 217 -13.35 -17.87 18.29
N LEU A 218 -12.77 -16.78 17.78
CA LEU A 218 -12.44 -15.60 18.57
C LEU A 218 -13.69 -14.95 19.16
N GLN A 219 -14.76 -14.83 18.37
CA GLN A 219 -16.04 -14.30 18.84
C GLN A 219 -16.63 -15.16 19.94
N ALA A 220 -16.61 -16.50 19.80
CA ALA A 220 -17.10 -17.41 20.83
C ALA A 220 -16.33 -17.27 22.16
N VAL A 221 -15.01 -17.09 22.10
CA VAL A 221 -14.19 -16.83 23.31
C VAL A 221 -14.53 -15.45 23.91
N ALA A 222 -14.67 -14.42 23.07
CA ALA A 222 -15.00 -13.06 23.52
C ALA A 222 -16.38 -12.99 24.18
N SER A 223 -17.37 -13.70 23.63
CA SER A 223 -18.76 -13.70 24.09
C SER A 223 -19.03 -14.69 25.22
N ALA A 224 -18.03 -15.48 25.66
CA ALA A 224 -18.25 -16.47 26.71
C ALA A 224 -18.72 -15.78 28.01
N THR A 225 -19.81 -16.29 28.58
CA THR A 225 -20.45 -15.73 29.79
C THR A 225 -20.25 -16.59 31.02
N SER A 226 -19.90 -17.87 30.85
CA SER A 226 -19.63 -18.79 31.95
C SER A 226 -18.18 -19.32 31.93
N PRO A 227 -17.61 -19.69 33.09
CA PRO A 227 -16.29 -20.32 33.14
C PRO A 227 -16.19 -21.60 32.29
N HIS A 228 -17.26 -22.40 32.24
CA HIS A 228 -17.31 -23.62 31.45
C HIS A 228 -17.32 -23.35 29.94
N GLU A 229 -18.11 -22.38 29.49
CA GLU A 229 -18.13 -21.95 28.08
C GLU A 229 -16.78 -21.37 27.66
N LEU A 230 -16.18 -20.53 28.51
CA LEU A 230 -14.85 -19.98 28.28
C LEU A 230 -13.80 -21.09 28.17
N GLN A 231 -13.83 -22.07 29.08
CA GLN A 231 -12.92 -23.21 29.04
C GLN A 231 -13.05 -24.02 27.74
N ASN A 232 -14.28 -24.34 27.31
CA ASN A 232 -14.51 -25.12 26.09
C ASN A 232 -14.09 -24.37 24.82
N THR A 233 -14.43 -23.08 24.74
CA THR A 233 -14.05 -22.23 23.59
C THR A 233 -12.54 -21.98 23.56
N TRP A 234 -11.91 -21.85 24.73
CA TRP A 234 -10.45 -21.75 24.85
C TRP A 234 -9.73 -23.02 24.39
N ILE A 235 -10.21 -24.21 24.80
CA ILE A 235 -9.65 -25.50 24.34
C ILE A 235 -9.72 -25.57 22.81
N ARG A 236 -10.88 -25.24 22.22
CA ARG A 236 -11.04 -25.23 20.77
C ARG A 236 -10.06 -24.26 20.08
N LEU A 237 -9.86 -23.08 20.64
CA LEU A 237 -8.87 -22.11 20.14
C LEU A 237 -7.45 -22.67 20.23
N ALA A 238 -7.08 -23.24 21.39
CA ALA A 238 -5.74 -23.75 21.66
C ALA A 238 -5.39 -24.96 20.77
N GLU A 239 -6.30 -25.91 20.60
CA GLU A 239 -6.11 -27.09 19.74
C GLU A 239 -5.93 -26.71 18.25
N ASN A 240 -6.52 -25.60 17.83
CA ASN A 240 -6.48 -25.13 16.44
C ASN A 240 -5.53 -23.94 16.23
N PHE A 241 -4.76 -23.55 17.24
CA PHE A 241 -4.03 -22.28 17.27
C PHE A 241 -3.13 -22.05 16.05
N GLY A 242 -2.31 -23.03 15.68
CA GLY A 242 -1.43 -22.95 14.51
C GLY A 242 -2.16 -22.89 13.16
N GLN A 243 -3.40 -23.37 13.11
CA GLN A 243 -4.27 -23.25 11.94
C GLN A 243 -5.06 -21.94 11.94
N LEU A 244 -5.30 -21.31 13.08
CA LEU A 244 -6.03 -20.04 13.14
C LEU A 244 -5.11 -18.86 12.86
N PHE A 245 -3.87 -18.92 13.35
CA PHE A 245 -2.90 -17.83 13.31
C PHE A 245 -1.60 -18.30 12.66
N HIS A 246 -1.46 -18.03 11.36
CA HIS A 246 -0.33 -18.53 10.55
C HIS A 246 0.40 -17.42 9.79
N ALA A 247 -0.20 -16.23 9.71
CA ALA A 247 0.38 -15.04 9.09
C ALA A 247 0.47 -13.89 10.11
N PRO A 248 1.42 -12.95 9.97
CA PRO A 248 1.60 -11.84 10.90
C PRO A 248 0.31 -11.03 11.13
N GLU A 249 -0.48 -10.85 10.08
CA GLU A 249 -1.71 -10.07 10.11
C GLU A 249 -2.79 -10.72 10.99
N ASP A 250 -2.75 -12.04 11.17
CA ASP A 250 -3.69 -12.79 12.00
C ASP A 250 -3.48 -12.51 13.51
N VAL A 251 -2.25 -12.16 13.90
CA VAL A 251 -1.87 -11.95 15.32
C VAL A 251 -2.60 -10.75 15.92
N LYS A 252 -2.97 -9.77 15.09
CA LYS A 252 -3.72 -8.59 15.53
C LYS A 252 -5.04 -9.00 16.21
N GLU A 253 -5.81 -9.90 15.60
CA GLU A 253 -7.11 -10.31 16.12
C GLU A 253 -6.96 -11.07 17.46
N LEU A 254 -5.90 -11.86 17.61
CA LEU A 254 -5.59 -12.52 18.89
C LEU A 254 -5.23 -11.51 19.97
N ARG A 255 -4.38 -10.53 19.64
CA ARG A 255 -4.02 -9.46 20.57
C ARG A 255 -5.27 -8.71 21.03
N ASP A 256 -6.14 -8.35 20.10
CA ASP A 256 -7.37 -7.61 20.40
C ASP A 256 -8.32 -8.45 21.30
N LEU A 257 -8.41 -9.77 21.08
CA LEU A 257 -9.12 -10.69 21.99
C LEU A 257 -8.47 -10.75 23.39
N ALA A 258 -7.15 -10.94 23.46
CA ALA A 258 -6.45 -11.02 24.73
C ALA A 258 -6.61 -9.72 25.54
N SER A 259 -6.51 -8.56 24.87
CA SER A 259 -6.78 -7.27 25.49
C SER A 259 -8.22 -7.19 26.00
N HIS A 260 -9.21 -7.63 25.22
CA HIS A 260 -10.60 -7.67 25.66
C HIS A 260 -10.80 -8.53 26.93
N LEU A 261 -10.23 -9.73 26.97
CA LEU A 261 -10.32 -10.62 28.14
C LEU A 261 -9.62 -10.03 29.37
N ALA A 262 -8.45 -9.42 29.19
CA ALA A 262 -7.72 -8.75 30.25
C ALA A 262 -8.50 -7.55 30.82
N LEU A 263 -9.09 -6.73 29.93
CA LEU A 263 -9.91 -5.58 30.29
C LEU A 263 -11.24 -5.97 30.93
N ARG A 264 -11.71 -7.21 30.76
CA ARG A 264 -12.84 -7.79 31.52
C ARG A 264 -12.42 -8.43 32.84
N GLY A 265 -11.13 -8.41 33.19
CA GLY A 265 -10.61 -9.01 34.40
C GLY A 265 -10.60 -10.54 34.42
N VAL A 266 -10.78 -11.20 33.26
CA VAL A 266 -10.87 -12.67 33.13
C VAL A 266 -9.57 -13.35 33.59
N PHE A 267 -8.43 -12.69 33.43
CA PHE A 267 -7.13 -13.23 33.82
C PHE A 267 -6.78 -13.04 35.32
N LEU A 268 -7.65 -12.39 36.11
CA LEU A 268 -7.42 -12.20 37.54
C LEU A 268 -7.73 -13.48 38.31
N ARG A 269 -6.82 -13.87 39.23
CA ARG A 269 -6.94 -15.12 40.01
C ARG A 269 -8.19 -15.18 40.92
N ASP A 270 -8.71 -14.02 41.32
CA ASP A 270 -9.89 -13.87 42.17
C ASP A 270 -11.14 -13.40 41.40
N SER A 271 -11.17 -13.53 40.06
CA SER A 271 -12.29 -13.08 39.22
C SER A 271 -13.55 -13.92 39.44
N LYS A 272 -14.24 -13.70 40.58
CA LYS A 272 -15.63 -14.11 40.71
C LYS A 272 -16.46 -13.10 39.93
N LEU A 273 -17.07 -13.55 38.84
CA LEU A 273 -18.17 -12.82 38.19
C LEU A 273 -19.16 -12.42 39.30
N GLY A 274 -19.51 -11.14 39.37
CA GLY A 274 -20.56 -10.71 40.30
C GLY A 274 -21.86 -11.42 39.93
N ALA A 275 -22.63 -11.86 40.92
CA ALA A 275 -24.03 -12.21 40.67
C ALA A 275 -24.73 -10.94 40.21
N GLY A 276 -24.99 -10.81 38.91
CA GLY A 276 -25.86 -9.75 38.39
C GLY A 276 -27.29 -10.06 38.78
N ASP A 277 -28.07 -9.03 39.13
CA ASP A 277 -29.52 -9.15 39.23
C ASP A 277 -30.07 -9.67 37.88
N ASP A 278 -31.06 -10.58 37.93
CA ASP A 278 -31.64 -11.39 36.83
C ASP A 278 -32.26 -10.59 35.64
N HIS A 279 -31.97 -9.29 35.51
CA HIS A 279 -32.63 -8.37 34.57
C HIS A 279 -31.70 -7.43 33.76
N SER A 280 -30.39 -7.65 33.71
CA SER A 280 -29.50 -6.90 32.79
C SER A 280 -29.04 -7.76 31.60
N ASP A 281 -29.00 -7.16 30.40
CA ASP A 281 -28.47 -7.78 29.18
C ASP A 281 -27.12 -8.48 29.44
N ALA A 282 -26.92 -9.67 28.86
CA ALA A 282 -25.77 -10.56 29.13
C ALA A 282 -24.37 -9.96 28.84
N ASN A 283 -24.31 -8.75 28.26
CA ASN A 283 -23.08 -7.99 28.02
C ASN A 283 -22.68 -7.04 29.17
N ASP A 284 -23.51 -6.88 30.21
CA ASP A 284 -23.32 -5.91 31.29
C ASP A 284 -22.72 -6.51 32.59
N THR A 285 -22.46 -7.82 32.65
CA THR A 285 -21.90 -8.46 33.85
C THR A 285 -20.42 -8.13 34.03
N LEU A 286 -20.10 -7.31 35.03
CA LEU A 286 -18.73 -6.99 35.43
C LEU A 286 -18.22 -7.92 36.56
N PRO A 287 -16.89 -8.09 36.70
CA PRO A 287 -16.33 -8.76 37.88
C PRO A 287 -16.71 -8.04 39.17
N ARG A 288 -16.74 -8.77 40.28
CA ARG A 288 -17.08 -8.18 41.58
C ARG A 288 -16.19 -6.97 41.91
N GLY A 289 -16.82 -5.84 42.26
CA GLY A 289 -16.13 -4.60 42.64
C GLY A 289 -15.78 -3.68 41.48
N TRP A 290 -16.15 -4.03 40.25
CA TRP A 290 -16.01 -3.17 39.08
C TRP A 290 -17.30 -2.38 38.84
N GLU A 291 -17.18 -1.21 38.23
CA GLU A 291 -18.32 -0.32 37.96
C GLU A 291 -18.25 0.24 36.54
N TRP A 292 -19.39 0.30 35.85
CA TRP A 292 -19.50 1.05 34.60
C TRP A 292 -19.55 2.55 34.89
N LYS A 293 -18.62 3.31 34.32
CA LYS A 293 -18.61 4.79 34.37
C LYS A 293 -18.46 5.37 32.98
N ARG A 294 -19.00 6.58 32.72
CA ARG A 294 -18.69 7.26 31.46
C ARG A 294 -17.33 7.93 31.57
N LEU A 295 -16.62 8.06 30.46
CA LEU A 295 -15.34 8.75 30.42
C LEU A 295 -15.44 10.18 30.97
N ALA A 296 -16.55 10.88 30.70
CA ALA A 296 -16.83 12.20 31.26
C ALA A 296 -16.89 12.19 32.80
N ASP A 297 -17.42 11.14 33.42
CA ASP A 297 -17.53 11.02 34.88
C ASP A 297 -16.16 10.73 35.53
N LEU A 298 -15.19 10.25 34.74
CA LEU A 298 -13.80 9.99 35.14
C LEU A 298 -12.85 11.17 34.83
N SER A 299 -13.34 12.18 34.10
CA SER A 299 -12.54 13.27 33.57
C SER A 299 -12.76 14.57 34.34
N GLU A 300 -11.68 15.26 34.69
CA GLU A 300 -11.72 16.65 35.13
C GLU A 300 -12.36 17.53 34.04
N TYR A 301 -11.99 17.28 32.79
CA TYR A 301 -12.65 17.83 31.61
C TYR A 301 -12.28 17.07 30.34
N VAL A 302 -13.13 17.21 29.32
CA VAL A 302 -12.87 16.81 27.93
C VAL A 302 -12.93 18.05 27.06
N THR A 303 -11.87 18.32 26.32
CA THR A 303 -11.70 19.55 25.52
C THR A 303 -11.08 19.28 24.16
N SER A 304 -11.07 20.23 23.25
CA SER A 304 -10.28 20.20 22.01
C SER A 304 -9.58 21.54 21.78
N GLY A 305 -8.59 21.56 20.90
CA GLY A 305 -7.93 22.80 20.47
C GLY A 305 -8.89 23.84 19.91
N SER A 306 -8.54 25.10 20.12
CA SER A 306 -9.20 26.29 19.57
C SER A 306 -9.19 26.32 18.04
N ARG A 307 -10.10 27.11 17.44
CA ARG A 307 -9.95 27.52 16.03
C ARG A 307 -8.93 28.66 15.95
N GLY A 308 -8.19 28.76 14.84
CA GLY A 308 -7.30 29.90 14.59
C GLY A 308 -5.82 29.71 14.98
N TRP A 309 -5.37 28.50 15.36
CA TRP A 309 -3.95 28.20 15.64
C TRP A 309 -3.00 28.57 14.50
N LYS A 310 -3.49 28.67 13.25
CA LYS A 310 -2.68 29.07 12.09
C LYS A 310 -1.96 30.41 12.31
N ALA A 311 -2.56 31.34 13.06
CA ALA A 311 -1.95 32.63 13.37
C ALA A 311 -0.75 32.55 14.34
N TYR A 312 -0.62 31.43 15.06
CA TYR A 312 0.41 31.23 16.08
C TYR A 312 1.44 30.16 15.70
N MET A 313 1.32 29.57 14.51
CA MET A 313 2.29 28.61 13.99
C MET A 313 3.67 29.27 13.90
N ALA A 314 4.70 28.56 14.37
CA ALA A 314 6.06 29.04 14.37
C ALA A 314 7.04 27.89 14.03
N ASN A 315 8.28 28.25 13.71
CA ASN A 315 9.35 27.27 13.49
C ASN A 315 9.95 26.75 14.80
N THR A 316 9.75 27.48 15.91
CA THR A 316 10.24 27.16 17.25
C THR A 316 9.19 27.59 18.28
N GLY A 317 9.21 27.00 19.48
CA GLY A 317 8.27 27.31 20.55
C GLY A 317 7.76 26.06 21.25
N ASP A 318 6.53 26.14 21.77
CA ASP A 318 5.85 25.01 22.38
C ASP A 318 5.37 24.04 21.30
N LEU A 319 5.33 22.74 21.60
CA LEU A 319 4.88 21.72 20.66
C LEU A 319 3.40 21.88 20.33
N PHE A 320 3.04 21.60 19.08
CA PHE A 320 1.67 21.59 18.60
C PHE A 320 1.27 20.21 18.11
N ILE A 321 0.44 19.53 18.90
CA ILE A 321 0.01 18.15 18.65
C ILE A 321 -1.17 18.15 17.70
N ARG A 322 -0.98 17.58 16.51
CA ARG A 322 -2.01 17.43 15.48
C ARG A 322 -2.48 15.98 15.42
N SER A 323 -3.58 15.75 14.71
CA SER A 323 -4.11 14.39 14.48
C SER A 323 -3.13 13.46 13.77
N GLN A 324 -2.21 14.00 12.96
CA GLN A 324 -1.16 13.22 12.31
C GLN A 324 -0.05 12.78 13.25
N ASP A 325 0.09 13.42 14.41
CA ASP A 325 1.10 13.09 15.41
C ASP A 325 0.59 11.96 16.35
N ILE A 326 -0.69 11.59 16.23
CA ILE A 326 -1.28 10.40 16.89
C ILE A 326 -1.31 9.25 15.86
N LYS A 327 -0.31 8.38 15.92
CA LYS A 327 -0.12 7.26 15.00
C LYS A 327 0.04 5.96 15.75
N HIS A 328 -0.53 4.88 15.21
CA HIS A 328 -0.47 3.55 15.84
C HIS A 328 -0.87 3.57 17.32
N ASP A 329 -1.85 4.42 17.64
CA ASP A 329 -2.35 4.63 19.01
C ASP A 329 -1.27 5.10 20.01
N ALA A 330 -0.27 5.82 19.51
CA ALA A 330 0.79 6.45 20.27
C ALA A 330 1.07 7.88 19.77
N LEU A 331 1.73 8.68 20.60
CA LEU A 331 2.18 10.02 20.24
C LEU A 331 3.56 9.93 19.56
N ILE A 332 3.63 10.22 18.26
CA ILE A 332 4.83 10.09 17.42
C ILE A 332 5.06 11.40 16.66
N PHE A 333 6.20 12.03 16.91
CA PHE A 333 6.60 13.29 16.29
C PHE A 333 7.66 13.07 15.19
N GLU A 334 7.23 12.66 14.00
CA GLU A 334 8.13 12.58 12.84
C GLU A 334 8.47 13.95 12.26
N ASN A 335 7.47 14.85 12.20
CA ASN A 335 7.63 16.22 11.71
C ASN A 335 6.95 17.18 12.70
N PRO A 336 7.59 17.52 13.83
CA PRO A 336 6.97 18.30 14.89
C PRO A 336 6.54 19.69 14.41
N ALA A 337 5.38 20.15 14.85
CA ALA A 337 4.92 21.52 14.67
C ALA A 337 5.07 22.30 15.97
N PHE A 338 5.24 23.62 15.85
CA PHE A 338 5.43 24.50 16.99
C PHE A 338 4.48 25.69 16.96
N VAL A 339 4.17 26.21 18.14
CA VAL A 339 3.33 27.38 18.37
C VAL A 339 3.96 28.34 19.36
N ASN A 340 3.77 29.64 19.12
CA ASN A 340 4.10 30.69 20.07
C ASN A 340 2.81 31.42 20.49
N LEU A 341 2.28 31.01 21.64
CA LEU A 341 1.03 31.57 22.15
C LEU A 341 1.27 32.85 22.96
N PRO A 342 0.51 33.93 22.69
CA PRO A 342 0.48 35.10 23.58
C PRO A 342 0.08 34.74 25.01
N ALA A 343 0.40 35.62 25.95
CA ALA A 343 0.18 35.38 27.38
C ALA A 343 -1.29 35.07 27.75
N LYS A 344 -2.27 35.67 27.05
CA LYS A 344 -3.71 35.47 27.27
C LYS A 344 -4.38 35.05 25.96
N VAL A 345 -4.51 33.73 25.73
CA VAL A 345 -5.28 33.16 24.63
C VAL A 345 -6.07 31.96 25.12
N GLU A 346 -7.24 31.73 24.52
CA GLU A 346 -8.15 30.65 24.89
C GLU A 346 -7.53 29.25 24.67
N GLY A 347 -6.63 29.12 23.68
CA GLY A 347 -5.85 27.89 23.43
C GLY A 347 -4.96 27.42 24.58
N LYS A 348 -4.72 28.24 25.62
CA LYS A 348 -3.94 27.79 26.78
C LYS A 348 -4.61 26.67 27.58
N ARG A 349 -5.94 26.53 27.48
CA ARG A 349 -6.69 25.43 28.15
C ARG A 349 -6.34 24.03 27.60
N THR A 350 -5.68 23.97 26.45
CA THR A 350 -5.30 22.72 25.79
C THR A 350 -3.85 22.33 26.03
N LEU A 351 -3.20 22.94 27.01
CA LEU A 351 -1.90 22.52 27.50
C LEU A 351 -1.99 21.10 28.06
N VAL A 352 -1.23 20.18 27.48
CA VAL A 352 -1.19 18.79 27.90
C VAL A 352 -0.29 18.60 29.12
N ARG A 353 -0.56 17.55 29.88
CA ARG A 353 0.21 17.06 31.01
C ARG A 353 0.49 15.57 30.84
N PRO A 354 1.53 15.02 31.50
CA PRO A 354 1.73 13.57 31.55
C PRO A 354 0.45 12.87 31.99
N PHE A 355 0.14 11.73 31.37
CA PHE A 355 -1.06 10.91 31.58
C PHE A 355 -2.38 11.50 31.06
N ASP A 356 -2.38 12.68 30.43
CA ASP A 356 -3.54 13.09 29.65
C ASP A 356 -3.77 12.10 28.49
N LEU A 357 -5.03 11.86 28.14
CA LEU A 357 -5.41 11.05 26.99
C LEU A 357 -5.72 11.97 25.82
N LEU A 358 -5.18 11.63 24.65
CA LEU A 358 -5.46 12.30 23.39
C LEU A 358 -6.29 11.39 22.50
N LEU A 359 -7.30 11.95 21.84
CA LEU A 359 -8.11 11.22 20.87
C LEU A 359 -8.27 12.05 19.60
N THR A 360 -7.97 11.47 18.44
CA THR A 360 -8.24 12.14 17.17
C THR A 360 -9.75 12.17 16.93
N ILE A 361 -10.30 13.38 16.79
CA ILE A 361 -11.75 13.59 16.62
C ILE A 361 -12.14 13.99 15.20
N THR A 362 -11.23 14.47 14.36
CA THR A 362 -11.49 14.78 12.94
C THR A 362 -10.24 14.53 12.08
N GLY A 363 -10.45 14.27 10.78
CA GLY A 363 -9.38 13.99 9.81
C GLY A 363 -9.17 12.50 9.53
N GLY A 364 -8.11 12.13 8.81
CA GLY A 364 -7.91 10.74 8.34
C GLY A 364 -7.66 9.69 9.44
N ASN A 365 -7.44 10.11 10.68
CA ASN A 365 -7.08 9.25 11.82
C ASN A 365 -8.15 9.23 12.93
N VAL A 366 -9.41 9.61 12.65
CA VAL A 366 -10.47 9.66 13.68
C VAL A 366 -10.56 8.35 14.46
N GLY A 367 -10.65 8.45 15.79
CA GLY A 367 -10.74 7.32 16.70
C GLY A 367 -9.40 6.85 17.28
N ARG A 368 -8.25 7.28 16.75
CA ARG A 368 -6.94 6.92 17.34
C ARG A 368 -6.71 7.60 18.67
N CYS A 369 -6.19 6.86 19.65
CA CYS A 369 -5.98 7.33 21.02
C CYS A 369 -4.53 7.19 21.45
N ALA A 370 -3.99 8.13 22.23
CA ALA A 370 -2.65 8.04 22.81
C ALA A 370 -2.61 8.59 24.23
N VAL A 371 -1.72 8.04 25.06
CA VAL A 371 -1.36 8.62 26.37
C VAL A 371 -0.22 9.61 26.18
N VAL A 372 -0.33 10.80 26.80
CA VAL A 372 0.74 11.79 26.80
C VAL A 372 1.86 11.34 27.75
N PRO A 373 3.09 11.11 27.26
CA PRO A 373 4.22 10.78 28.11
C PRO A 373 4.74 12.05 28.81
N THR A 374 5.79 11.91 29.63
CA THR A 374 6.54 13.08 30.09
C THR A 374 7.23 13.73 28.89
N LEU A 375 6.80 14.95 28.55
CA LEU A 375 7.38 15.75 27.47
C LEU A 375 8.41 16.73 28.04
N SER A 376 9.48 16.98 27.28
CA SER A 376 10.50 17.98 27.61
C SER A 376 10.04 19.42 27.35
N ASN A 377 9.11 19.60 26.42
CA ASN A 377 8.54 20.89 26.04
C ASN A 377 7.05 20.93 26.42
N MET A 378 6.54 22.13 26.67
CA MET A 378 5.09 22.33 26.72
C MET A 378 4.48 21.95 25.38
N ALA A 379 3.26 21.41 25.40
CA ALA A 379 2.56 21.04 24.18
C ALA A 379 1.06 21.36 24.25
N TYR A 380 0.49 21.78 23.13
CA TYR A 380 -0.92 22.10 22.98
C TYR A 380 -1.55 21.27 21.88
N VAL A 381 -2.80 20.85 22.06
CA VAL A 381 -3.52 20.09 21.04
C VAL A 381 -4.24 20.98 20.01
N SER A 382 -4.25 20.53 18.76
CA SER A 382 -5.03 21.14 17.68
C SER A 382 -6.54 20.93 17.84
N GLN A 383 -7.34 21.64 17.04
CA GLN A 383 -8.80 21.46 16.98
C GLN A 383 -9.24 20.05 16.56
N HIS A 384 -8.34 19.27 15.96
CA HIS A 384 -8.61 17.92 15.47
C HIS A 384 -8.37 16.83 16.52
N VAL A 385 -7.90 17.22 17.71
CA VAL A 385 -7.53 16.32 18.79
C VAL A 385 -8.29 16.73 20.05
N ALA A 386 -9.02 15.78 20.63
CA ALA A 386 -9.57 15.90 21.97
C ALA A 386 -8.48 15.60 23.00
N LEU A 387 -8.46 16.41 24.06
CA LEU A 387 -7.67 16.26 25.27
C LEU A 387 -8.63 15.85 26.39
N ILE A 388 -8.34 14.74 27.04
CA ILE A 388 -9.11 14.16 28.14
C ILE A 388 -8.18 14.14 29.36
N ARG A 389 -8.50 14.94 30.37
CA ARG A 389 -7.77 14.98 31.64
C ARG A 389 -8.54 14.23 32.70
N LEU A 390 -7.92 13.21 33.30
CA LEU A 390 -8.54 12.36 34.31
C LEU A 390 -8.39 12.93 35.72
N TYR A 391 -9.37 12.68 36.60
CA TYR A 391 -9.22 12.93 38.04
C TYR A 391 -8.15 12.04 38.67
N GLU A 392 -8.05 10.79 38.18
CA GLU A 392 -7.12 9.78 38.67
C GLU A 392 -6.18 9.33 37.53
N PRO A 393 -5.00 9.96 37.36
CA PRO A 393 -4.07 9.67 36.27
C PRO A 393 -3.58 8.22 36.21
N CYS A 394 -3.65 7.47 37.33
CA CYS A 394 -3.27 6.06 37.36
C CYS A 394 -4.09 5.20 36.38
N PHE A 395 -5.34 5.59 36.08
CA PHE A 395 -6.18 4.87 35.13
C PHE A 395 -5.89 5.18 33.65
N ALA A 396 -5.03 6.16 33.34
CA ALA A 396 -4.80 6.62 31.97
C ALA A 396 -4.42 5.48 31.01
N GLU A 397 -3.50 4.62 31.42
CA GLU A 397 -3.05 3.49 30.60
C GLU A 397 -4.17 2.45 30.39
N PHE A 398 -4.92 2.12 31.43
CA PHE A 398 -6.06 1.19 31.31
C PHE A 398 -7.16 1.75 30.40
N ILE A 399 -7.48 3.04 30.55
CA ILE A 399 -8.47 3.70 29.71
C ILE A 399 -7.97 3.79 28.27
N HIS A 400 -6.68 4.04 28.04
CA HIS A 400 -6.09 3.98 26.69
C HIS A 400 -6.28 2.60 26.06
N TYR A 401 -5.91 1.53 26.77
CA TYR A 401 -6.15 0.15 26.30
C TYR A 401 -7.62 -0.12 25.99
N TRP A 402 -8.55 0.39 26.83
CA TRP A 402 -9.97 0.29 26.57
C TRP A 402 -10.40 1.07 25.32
N MET A 403 -9.92 2.29 25.14
CA MET A 403 -10.25 3.18 24.02
C MET A 403 -9.79 2.61 22.67
N ILE A 404 -8.73 1.81 22.64
CA ILE A 404 -8.19 1.18 21.42
C ILE A 404 -8.68 -0.26 21.22
N CYS A 405 -9.27 -0.88 22.23
CA CYS A 405 -9.78 -2.25 22.16
C CYS A 405 -10.98 -2.32 21.20
N ALA A 406 -10.90 -3.20 20.19
CA ALA A 406 -11.93 -3.41 19.17
C ALA A 406 -13.31 -3.77 19.76
N PHE A 407 -13.34 -4.44 20.91
CA PHE A 407 -14.56 -4.85 21.62
C PHE A 407 -14.94 -3.90 22.77
N GLY A 408 -14.18 -2.81 22.98
CA GLY A 408 -14.37 -1.83 24.05
C GLY A 408 -14.72 -0.45 23.51
N GLY A 409 -13.89 0.55 23.83
CA GLY A 409 -14.11 1.94 23.42
C GLY A 409 -14.21 2.12 21.89
N GLN A 410 -13.42 1.37 21.10
CA GLN A 410 -13.53 1.45 19.63
C GLN A 410 -14.89 0.98 19.12
N ALA A 411 -15.49 -0.06 19.72
CA ALA A 411 -16.79 -0.57 19.30
C ALA A 411 -17.88 0.50 19.42
N PHE A 412 -17.77 1.39 20.41
CA PHE A 412 -18.66 2.53 20.58
C PHE A 412 -18.33 3.67 19.61
N LEU A 413 -17.05 4.08 19.53
CA LEU A 413 -16.63 5.22 18.73
C LEU A 413 -16.91 5.02 17.24
N THR A 414 -16.64 3.83 16.71
CA THR A 414 -16.82 3.49 15.29
C THR A 414 -18.25 3.63 14.79
N GLN A 415 -19.26 3.57 15.67
CA GLN A 415 -20.67 3.81 15.32
C GLN A 415 -20.92 5.23 14.82
N TYR A 416 -20.04 6.17 15.16
CA TYR A 416 -20.14 7.58 14.78
C TYR A 416 -19.13 7.99 13.70
N ILE A 417 -18.24 7.08 13.30
CA ILE A 417 -17.19 7.32 12.30
C ILE A 417 -17.68 6.78 10.96
N TYR A 418 -18.55 7.55 10.29
CA TYR A 418 -19.11 7.21 8.98
C TYR A 418 -19.21 8.44 8.06
N GLY A 419 -19.28 8.21 6.75
CA GLY A 419 -19.38 9.26 5.71
C GLY A 419 -18.04 9.87 5.29
N ASP A 420 -18.08 10.79 4.31
CA ASP A 420 -16.88 11.35 3.66
C ASP A 420 -16.04 12.29 4.55
N LYS A 421 -16.62 12.74 5.68
CA LYS A 421 -15.94 13.58 6.69
C LYS A 421 -16.24 13.04 8.09
N PRO A 422 -15.69 11.87 8.45
CA PRO A 422 -15.95 11.26 9.74
C PRO A 422 -15.42 12.16 10.86
N GLY A 423 -16.17 12.25 11.95
CA GLY A 423 -15.80 13.07 13.09
C GLY A 423 -16.54 12.71 14.37
N LEU A 424 -15.88 12.93 15.49
CA LEU A 424 -16.39 12.75 16.84
C LEU A 424 -16.57 14.11 17.50
N ASN A 425 -17.65 14.30 18.24
CA ASN A 425 -17.81 15.45 19.13
C ASN A 425 -17.42 15.08 20.58
N LEU A 426 -17.15 16.09 21.41
CA LEU A 426 -16.66 15.87 22.78
C LEU A 426 -17.67 15.14 23.67
N THR A 427 -18.97 15.28 23.40
CA THR A 427 -20.02 14.55 24.12
C THR A 427 -19.98 13.07 23.79
N GLN A 428 -19.79 12.69 22.53
CA GLN A 428 -19.60 11.29 22.11
C GLN A 428 -18.36 10.71 22.78
N VAL A 429 -17.24 11.44 22.77
CA VAL A 429 -16.01 11.01 23.48
C VAL A 429 -16.26 10.81 24.97
N GLY A 430 -16.93 11.76 25.62
CA GLY A 430 -17.27 11.68 27.04
C GLY A 430 -18.25 10.55 27.39
N ASN A 431 -19.08 10.12 26.45
CA ASN A 431 -20.10 9.07 26.67
C ASN A 431 -19.57 7.64 26.54
N VAL A 432 -18.31 7.43 26.18
CA VAL A 432 -17.70 6.09 26.16
C VAL A 432 -17.82 5.47 27.56
N ARG A 433 -18.45 4.30 27.66
CA ARG A 433 -18.56 3.55 28.92
C ARG A 433 -17.25 2.79 29.16
N ILE A 434 -16.73 2.90 30.37
CA ILE A 434 -15.48 2.28 30.84
C ILE A 434 -15.83 1.32 31.99
N PRO A 435 -15.37 0.06 31.96
CA PRO A 435 -15.51 -0.86 33.08
C PRO A 435 -14.37 -0.61 34.07
N VAL A 436 -14.62 0.19 35.11
CA VAL A 436 -13.58 0.65 36.02
C VAL A 436 -13.29 -0.41 37.08
N PRO A 437 -12.07 -0.98 37.15
CA PRO A 437 -11.69 -1.92 38.19
C PRO A 437 -11.34 -1.20 39.51
N PRO A 438 -11.31 -1.92 40.64
CA PRO A 438 -10.65 -1.44 41.85
C PRO A 438 -9.18 -1.07 41.55
N VAL A 439 -8.73 0.09 42.04
CA VAL A 439 -7.34 0.59 41.85
C VAL A 439 -6.30 -0.45 42.25
N THR A 440 -6.59 -1.28 43.28
CA THR A 440 -5.71 -2.34 43.76
C THR A 440 -5.46 -3.47 42.75
N LYS A 441 -6.37 -3.67 41.79
CA LYS A 441 -6.23 -4.68 40.73
C LYS A 441 -5.58 -4.13 39.46
N LEU A 442 -5.47 -2.81 39.33
CA LEU A 442 -4.94 -2.15 38.14
C LEU A 442 -3.53 -2.62 37.74
N PRO A 443 -2.55 -2.78 38.66
CA PRO A 443 -1.21 -3.26 38.29
C PRO A 443 -1.22 -4.68 37.70
N GLU A 444 -2.07 -5.57 38.22
CA GLU A 444 -2.20 -6.96 37.74
C GLU A 444 -2.78 -6.99 36.31
N ILE A 445 -3.79 -6.15 36.04
CA ILE A 445 -4.41 -6.02 34.72
C ILE A 445 -3.41 -5.45 33.70
N LEU A 446 -2.71 -4.38 34.05
CA LEU A 446 -1.76 -3.71 33.15
C LEU A 446 -0.55 -4.60 32.85
N GLU A 447 0.00 -5.32 33.83
CA GLU A 447 1.08 -6.26 33.56
C GLU A 447 0.61 -7.42 32.66
N SER A 448 -0.62 -7.90 32.84
CA SER A 448 -1.23 -8.87 31.94
C SER A 448 -1.33 -8.33 30.51
N LEU A 449 -1.86 -7.12 30.31
CA LEU A 449 -1.95 -6.48 28.98
C LEU A 449 -0.58 -6.37 28.30
N ARG A 450 0.41 -5.82 28.99
CA ARG A 450 1.79 -5.66 28.48
C ARG A 450 2.44 -7.01 28.15
N SER A 451 2.24 -8.02 28.98
CA SER A 451 2.72 -9.38 28.75
C SER A 451 2.17 -9.96 27.44
N HIS A 452 0.85 -9.88 27.24
CA HIS A 452 0.21 -10.36 26.03
C HIS A 452 0.67 -9.60 24.78
N GLU A 453 0.82 -8.28 24.87
CA GLU A 453 1.36 -7.48 23.77
C GLU A 453 2.79 -7.89 23.39
N ARG A 454 3.68 -8.10 24.37
CA ARG A 454 5.05 -8.57 24.13
C ARG A 454 5.07 -9.94 23.45
N LEU A 455 4.23 -10.87 23.91
CA LEU A 455 4.11 -12.20 23.30
C LEU A 455 3.60 -12.14 21.86
N CYS A 456 2.55 -11.35 21.62
CA CYS A 456 2.00 -11.14 20.28
C CYS A 456 3.04 -10.50 19.34
N ALA A 457 3.76 -9.48 19.80
CA ALA A 457 4.81 -8.84 19.02
C ALA A 457 5.95 -9.81 18.65
N LYS A 458 6.42 -10.61 19.63
CA LYS A 458 7.44 -11.64 19.41
C LYS A 458 6.98 -12.68 18.38
N TRP A 459 5.75 -13.14 18.48
CA TRP A 459 5.22 -14.12 17.55
C TRP A 459 4.98 -13.55 16.15
N SER A 460 4.43 -12.35 16.04
CA SER A 460 4.30 -11.63 14.77
C SER A 460 5.66 -11.51 14.07
N SER A 461 6.71 -11.13 14.82
CA SER A 461 8.08 -11.09 14.28
C SER A 461 8.58 -12.45 13.79
N HIS A 462 8.28 -13.53 14.52
CA HIS A 462 8.66 -14.88 14.09
C HIS A 462 7.94 -15.32 12.82
N LEU A 463 6.63 -15.02 12.70
CA LEU A 463 5.86 -15.29 11.47
C LEU A 463 6.39 -14.49 10.29
N THR A 464 6.75 -13.21 10.49
CA THR A 464 7.36 -12.38 9.44
C THR A 464 8.70 -12.97 8.98
N SER A 465 9.55 -13.41 9.90
CA SER A 465 10.82 -14.06 9.56
C SER A 465 10.60 -15.36 8.78
N LYS A 466 9.69 -16.23 9.25
CA LYS A 466 9.33 -17.48 8.54
C LYS A 466 8.82 -17.19 7.13
N ARG A 467 7.98 -16.16 6.98
CA ARG A 467 7.45 -15.71 5.70
C ARG A 467 8.55 -15.22 4.75
N GLY A 468 9.49 -14.42 5.28
CA GLY A 468 10.66 -13.95 4.54
C GLY A 468 11.55 -15.09 4.05
N VAL A 469 11.85 -16.07 4.90
CA VAL A 469 12.64 -17.26 4.52
C VAL A 469 11.94 -18.06 3.42
N ALA A 470 10.62 -18.28 3.53
CA ALA A 470 9.86 -18.99 2.50
C ALA A 470 9.90 -18.25 1.16
N GLN A 471 9.78 -16.92 1.18
CA GLN A 471 9.89 -16.08 -0.02
C GLN A 471 11.33 -16.12 -0.59
N ALA A 472 12.36 -15.99 0.23
CA ALA A 472 13.75 -16.07 -0.24
C ALA A 472 14.06 -17.43 -0.86
N LEU A 473 13.61 -18.53 -0.24
CA LEU A 473 13.76 -19.88 -0.78
C LEU A 473 13.06 -20.02 -2.14
N ALA A 474 11.81 -19.58 -2.25
CA ALA A 474 11.08 -19.58 -3.51
C ALA A 474 11.82 -18.81 -4.62
N ALA A 475 12.43 -17.66 -4.28
CA ALA A 475 13.21 -16.85 -5.22
C ALA A 475 14.45 -17.61 -5.65
N ALA A 476 15.23 -18.08 -4.69
CA ALA A 476 16.48 -18.78 -4.93
C ALA A 476 16.26 -20.03 -5.78
N THR A 477 15.18 -20.79 -5.54
CA THR A 477 14.83 -21.94 -6.36
C THR A 477 14.54 -21.52 -7.81
N VAL A 478 13.67 -20.53 -8.04
CA VAL A 478 13.39 -20.05 -9.41
C VAL A 478 14.64 -19.49 -10.07
N ALA A 479 15.46 -18.71 -9.37
CA ALA A 479 16.72 -18.18 -9.88
C ALA A 479 17.71 -19.29 -10.28
N ALA A 480 17.82 -20.35 -9.46
CA ALA A 480 18.70 -21.49 -9.77
C ALA A 480 18.28 -22.23 -11.05
N PHE A 481 16.98 -22.33 -11.34
CA PHE A 481 16.49 -22.97 -12.57
C PHE A 481 16.53 -22.05 -13.80
N THR A 482 16.31 -20.75 -13.63
CA THR A 482 16.22 -19.77 -14.72
C THR A 482 17.56 -19.10 -15.05
N GLY A 483 18.55 -19.17 -14.16
CA GLY A 483 19.84 -18.49 -14.30
C GLY A 483 19.74 -16.96 -14.20
N VAL A 484 18.57 -16.42 -13.85
CA VAL A 484 18.35 -15.00 -13.64
C VAL A 484 18.52 -14.72 -12.16
N ALA A 485 19.56 -13.96 -11.79
CA ALA A 485 19.63 -13.33 -10.48
C ALA A 485 18.49 -12.33 -10.40
N MET A 486 17.42 -12.69 -9.69
CA MET A 486 16.30 -11.80 -9.45
C MET A 486 16.68 -10.90 -8.28
N GLU A 487 16.85 -9.60 -8.55
CA GLU A 487 17.02 -8.61 -7.49
C GLU A 487 15.81 -8.69 -6.54
N GLU A 488 16.08 -8.73 -5.23
CA GLU A 488 15.03 -8.69 -4.22
C GLU A 488 14.20 -7.41 -4.43
N GLU A 489 12.87 -7.53 -4.39
CA GLU A 489 12.00 -6.36 -4.28
C GLU A 489 12.26 -5.72 -2.90
N GLU A 490 13.23 -4.81 -2.83
CA GLU A 490 13.29 -3.84 -1.73
C GLU A 490 12.01 -3.02 -1.79
N GLU A 491 11.32 -2.88 -0.65
CA GLU A 491 10.19 -1.96 -0.55
C GLU A 491 10.62 -0.60 -1.11
N PRO A 492 9.83 0.04 -1.99
CA PRO A 492 10.25 1.27 -2.63
C PRO A 492 10.50 2.31 -1.54
N VAL A 493 11.77 2.55 -1.24
CA VAL A 493 12.18 3.71 -0.48
C VAL A 493 11.67 4.89 -1.28
N LYS A 494 10.67 5.59 -0.74
CA LYS A 494 10.14 6.81 -1.33
C LYS A 494 11.32 7.73 -1.59
N VAL A 495 11.71 7.86 -2.85
CA VAL A 495 12.70 8.86 -3.27
C VAL A 495 12.12 10.22 -2.85
N PRO A 496 12.78 10.96 -1.95
CA PRO A 496 12.23 12.23 -1.48
C PRO A 496 12.10 13.17 -2.68
N GLN A 497 10.89 13.67 -2.93
CA GLN A 497 10.67 14.73 -3.91
C GLN A 497 11.31 16.01 -3.37
N THR A 498 12.44 16.42 -3.94
CA THR A 498 13.12 17.68 -3.64
C THR A 498 12.50 18.84 -4.43
N GLU A 499 12.15 19.93 -3.76
CA GLU A 499 11.65 21.17 -4.37
C GLU A 499 12.69 22.29 -4.21
N LEU A 500 12.95 23.04 -5.28
CA LEU A 500 13.86 24.19 -5.24
C LEU A 500 13.10 25.39 -4.64
N ILE A 501 13.37 25.71 -3.36
CA ILE A 501 12.65 26.77 -2.62
C ILE A 501 13.27 28.16 -2.85
N ALA A 502 14.55 28.23 -3.22
CA ALA A 502 15.24 29.50 -3.42
C ALA A 502 14.67 30.27 -4.63
N PRO A 503 14.37 31.58 -4.49
CA PRO A 503 13.95 32.40 -5.61
C PRO A 503 15.08 32.53 -6.64
N LEU A 504 14.74 32.30 -7.91
CA LEU A 504 15.65 32.47 -9.04
C LEU A 504 15.70 33.93 -9.44
N ARG A 505 16.92 34.46 -9.59
CA ARG A 505 17.17 35.87 -9.91
C ARG A 505 17.83 36.00 -11.26
N LEU A 506 17.43 37.01 -12.02
CA LEU A 506 18.07 37.35 -13.28
C LEU A 506 19.52 37.79 -12.99
N GLY A 507 20.47 37.19 -13.70
CA GLY A 507 21.86 37.63 -13.75
C GLY A 507 22.03 38.65 -14.88
N ALA A 508 22.79 38.27 -15.92
CA ALA A 508 22.94 39.08 -17.12
C ALA A 508 21.70 38.97 -18.04
N ALA A 509 21.22 40.10 -18.57
CA ALA A 509 20.11 40.09 -19.52
C ALA A 509 20.54 39.38 -20.84
N PRO A 510 19.80 38.36 -21.30
CA PRO A 510 20.13 37.67 -22.54
C PRO A 510 19.92 38.57 -23.75
N GLY A 511 20.78 38.45 -24.77
CA GLY A 511 20.60 39.16 -26.04
C GLY A 511 19.38 38.65 -26.81
N VAL A 512 18.84 39.46 -27.73
CA VAL A 512 17.58 39.20 -28.47
C VAL A 512 17.60 37.89 -29.30
N LYS A 513 18.79 37.36 -29.61
CA LYS A 513 18.98 36.09 -30.35
C LYS A 513 19.35 34.89 -29.46
N ALA A 514 19.50 35.09 -28.14
CA ALA A 514 19.88 34.01 -27.23
C ALA A 514 18.69 33.11 -26.90
N GLN A 515 18.89 31.78 -26.90
CA GLN A 515 17.88 30.81 -26.47
C GLN A 515 17.85 30.74 -24.93
N ALA A 516 17.36 31.82 -24.31
CA ALA A 516 17.28 31.99 -22.86
C ALA A 516 15.82 32.24 -22.39
N PRO A 517 14.89 31.30 -22.62
CA PRO A 517 13.48 31.44 -22.27
C PRO A 517 13.25 31.73 -20.78
N LEU A 518 14.01 31.15 -19.86
CA LEU A 518 13.77 31.32 -18.42
C LEU A 518 14.19 32.71 -17.95
N ALA A 519 15.38 33.16 -18.34
CA ALA A 519 15.87 34.51 -18.11
C ALA A 519 14.98 35.56 -18.79
N THR A 520 14.43 35.25 -19.98
CA THR A 520 13.45 36.12 -20.65
C THR A 520 12.16 36.26 -19.85
N ILE A 521 11.67 35.19 -19.23
CA ILE A 521 10.49 35.23 -18.36
C ILE A 521 10.79 36.04 -17.09
N LEU A 522 11.94 35.82 -16.46
CA LEU A 522 12.38 36.59 -15.28
C LEU A 522 12.52 38.09 -15.58
N ALA A 523 13.13 38.44 -16.72
CA ALA A 523 13.29 39.83 -17.15
C ALA A 523 11.95 40.55 -17.38
N ARG A 524 10.88 39.81 -17.73
CA ARG A 524 9.52 40.36 -17.88
C ARG A 524 8.75 40.46 -16.56
N HIS A 525 9.24 39.82 -15.50
CA HIS A 525 8.54 39.68 -14.21
C HIS A 525 9.46 40.02 -13.03
N HIS A 526 9.80 41.31 -12.90
CA HIS A 526 10.52 41.89 -11.75
C HIS A 526 11.89 41.26 -11.42
N SER A 527 12.49 40.50 -12.34
CA SER A 527 13.84 39.93 -12.25
C SER A 527 14.08 38.93 -11.09
N GLU A 528 13.03 38.51 -10.38
CA GLU A 528 13.09 37.52 -9.30
C GLU A 528 11.77 36.74 -9.20
N MET A 529 11.83 35.40 -9.09
CA MET A 529 10.64 34.55 -8.99
C MET A 529 10.93 33.19 -8.34
N ALA A 530 9.95 32.57 -7.68
CA ALA A 530 10.06 31.18 -7.23
C ALA A 530 10.25 30.22 -8.42
N ALA A 531 11.06 29.16 -8.24
CA ALA A 531 11.33 28.20 -9.31
C ALA A 531 10.06 27.50 -9.82
N LYS A 532 9.09 27.24 -8.93
CA LYS A 532 7.79 26.68 -9.27
C LYS A 532 6.98 27.58 -10.21
N ASP A 533 6.93 28.88 -9.93
CA ASP A 533 6.20 29.85 -10.75
C ASP A 533 6.88 30.05 -12.10
N LEU A 534 8.22 30.04 -12.12
CA LEU A 534 9.01 30.11 -13.34
C LEU A 534 8.78 28.88 -14.23
N TRP A 535 8.71 27.69 -13.63
CA TRP A 535 8.39 26.44 -14.32
C TRP A 535 6.97 26.46 -14.91
N GLN A 536 5.97 26.88 -14.13
CA GLN A 536 4.59 27.00 -14.63
C GLN A 536 4.49 27.94 -15.83
N ARG A 537 5.27 29.03 -15.84
CA ARG A 537 5.32 30.00 -16.95
C ARG A 537 6.14 29.51 -18.14
N PHE A 538 7.13 28.64 -17.92
CA PHE A 538 7.88 27.98 -18.98
C PHE A 538 7.02 26.97 -19.75
N GLY A 539 6.07 26.31 -19.08
CA GLY A 539 5.03 25.50 -19.73
C GLY A 539 5.52 24.18 -20.33
N GLY A 540 6.62 23.61 -19.83
CA GLY A 540 7.20 22.34 -20.29
C GLY A 540 7.36 21.30 -19.17
N GLU A 541 7.82 20.09 -19.51
CA GLU A 541 8.15 19.03 -18.55
C GLU A 541 9.23 19.48 -17.54
N ILE A 542 9.17 18.96 -16.32
CA ILE A 542 10.06 19.39 -15.22
C ILE A 542 11.54 19.13 -15.52
N ASP A 543 11.85 18.02 -16.21
CA ASP A 543 13.22 17.68 -16.60
C ASP A 543 13.77 18.65 -17.65
N ALA A 544 12.92 19.07 -18.59
CA ALA A 544 13.28 20.08 -19.59
C ALA A 544 13.52 21.44 -18.94
N PHE A 545 12.72 21.79 -17.92
CA PHE A 545 12.92 22.99 -17.13
C PHE A 545 14.25 22.97 -16.37
N TYR A 546 14.60 21.88 -15.70
CA TYR A 546 15.88 21.76 -14.99
C TYR A 546 17.09 21.78 -15.93
N ALA A 547 17.01 21.10 -17.09
CA ALA A 547 18.06 21.14 -18.10
C ALA A 547 18.27 22.56 -18.63
N GLN A 548 17.18 23.29 -18.90
CA GLN A 548 17.23 24.68 -19.34
C GLN A 548 17.75 25.62 -18.25
N LEU A 549 17.30 25.45 -17.01
CA LEU A 549 17.75 26.23 -15.86
C LEU A 549 19.25 26.08 -15.63
N LYS A 550 19.77 24.85 -15.67
CA LYS A 550 21.20 24.57 -15.55
C LYS A 550 22.00 25.21 -16.69
N SER A 551 21.49 25.16 -17.92
CA SER A 551 22.09 25.83 -19.07
C SER A 551 22.16 27.34 -18.88
N GLU A 552 21.06 28.00 -18.50
CA GLU A 552 21.00 29.45 -18.35
C GLU A 552 21.79 29.98 -17.12
N ILE A 553 21.92 29.18 -16.06
CA ILE A 553 22.85 29.46 -14.94
C ILE A 553 24.30 29.41 -15.43
N THR A 554 24.66 28.39 -16.22
CA THR A 554 26.03 28.23 -16.76
C THR A 554 26.42 29.41 -17.65
N HIS A 555 25.47 29.99 -18.38
CA HIS A 555 25.67 31.19 -19.21
C HIS A 555 25.62 32.51 -18.43
N GLY A 556 25.36 32.47 -17.11
CA GLY A 556 25.29 33.63 -16.24
C GLY A 556 24.03 34.49 -16.42
N TRP A 557 23.02 34.00 -17.14
CA TRP A 557 21.74 34.72 -17.32
C TRP A 557 20.81 34.58 -16.12
N ILE A 558 20.99 33.52 -15.33
CA ILE A 558 20.33 33.32 -14.04
C ILE A 558 21.43 33.16 -12.99
N LEU A 559 21.30 33.86 -11.87
CA LEU A 559 22.26 33.74 -10.76
C LEU A 559 22.14 32.35 -10.13
N GLU A 560 23.28 31.76 -9.75
CA GLU A 560 23.31 30.50 -9.03
C GLU A 560 22.56 30.65 -7.69
N PRO A 561 21.47 29.90 -7.45
CA PRO A 561 20.69 30.03 -6.24
C PRO A 561 21.49 29.54 -5.02
N ALA A 562 21.28 30.16 -3.87
CA ALA A 562 21.84 29.66 -2.61
C ALA A 562 21.41 28.19 -2.38
N VAL A 563 22.32 27.39 -1.81
CA VAL A 563 22.17 25.93 -1.61
C VAL A 563 20.77 25.59 -1.09
N ALA A 564 20.05 24.74 -1.84
CA ALA A 564 18.69 24.34 -1.53
C ALA A 564 18.61 23.59 -0.18
N GLU A 565 17.69 23.99 0.71
CA GLU A 565 17.32 23.18 1.86
C GLU A 565 16.44 22.01 1.42
N MET A 566 16.86 20.78 1.73
CA MET A 566 16.09 19.55 1.53
C MET A 566 14.88 19.54 2.47
N ARG A 567 13.66 19.56 1.93
CA ARG A 567 12.45 19.19 2.68
C ARG A 567 11.67 18.13 1.91
N GLU A 568 11.35 17.04 2.59
CA GLU A 568 10.45 16.02 2.07
C GLU A 568 9.07 16.64 1.79
N LYS A 569 8.57 16.44 0.57
CA LYS A 569 7.25 16.91 0.18
C LYS A 569 6.17 16.17 0.99
N ILE A 570 5.42 16.91 1.81
CA ILE A 570 4.20 16.40 2.42
C ILE A 570 3.22 16.14 1.27
N ALA A 571 2.61 14.95 1.25
CA ALA A 571 1.64 14.57 0.24
C ALA A 571 0.49 15.60 0.18
N ASP A 572 0.38 16.29 -0.96
CA ASP A 572 -0.78 17.12 -1.27
C ASP A 572 -2.03 16.25 -1.26
N THR A 573 -2.89 16.48 -0.27
CA THR A 573 -4.27 16.03 -0.31
C THR A 573 -4.97 16.93 -1.32
N ALA A 574 -5.24 16.37 -2.50
CA ALA A 574 -5.92 17.04 -3.58
C ALA A 574 -7.23 17.68 -3.11
N SER A 575 -7.47 18.92 -3.57
CA SER A 575 -8.76 19.56 -3.49
C SER A 575 -9.79 18.79 -4.31
N ALA A 576 -10.85 18.33 -3.64
CA ALA A 576 -12.22 18.32 -4.14
C ALA A 576 -13.13 18.60 -2.95
#